data_AF-A0A1F4TVS0-F1
#
_entry.id   AF-A0A1F4TVS0-F1
#
_cell.length_a   1.000
_cell.length_b   1.000
_cell.length_c   1.000
_cell.angle_alpha   90.00
_cell.angle_beta   90.00
_cell.angle_gamma   90.00
#
_symmetry.space_group_name_H-M   'P 1'
#
loop_
_entity.id
_entity.type
_entity.pdbx_description
1 polymer ?
#
loop_
_entity_poly.entity_id
_entity_poly.type
_entity_poly.pdbx_seq_one_letter_code
_entity_poly.pdbx_strand_id
1 'polypeptide(L)'
;MNHWLLLPPLTFLVMLAFILALNYVLSLFALKVGPRTAESGTPYACGETAFDPMAQPDYSQFFPFAFFFTIAHVATMMLITVPMETFNILILALLYLFAVIVGLFTLLGG
;
A
#
# COMPACT_ATOMS: atom_id res chain seq x y z
N MET A 1 -12.56 33.97 3.58
CA MET A 1 -12.83 32.80 4.45
C MET A 1 -11.60 31.90 4.36
N ASN A 2 -11.00 31.52 5.49
CA ASN A 2 -9.65 30.99 5.53
C ASN A 2 -9.62 29.48 5.21
N HIS A 3 -9.33 29.12 3.95
CA HIS A 3 -9.41 27.77 3.38
C HIS A 3 -8.30 26.80 3.82
N TRP A 4 -7.62 27.04 4.94
CA TRP A 4 -6.43 26.26 5.34
C TRP A 4 -6.75 24.77 5.56
N LEU A 5 -7.97 24.45 6.00
CA LEU A 5 -8.43 23.07 6.17
C LEU A 5 -8.58 22.28 4.87
N LEU A 6 -8.62 22.94 3.71
CA LEU A 6 -8.71 22.28 2.39
C LEU A 6 -7.33 21.95 1.80
N LEU A 7 -6.23 22.33 2.45
CA LEU A 7 -4.91 21.88 2.02
C LEU A 7 -4.78 20.37 2.30
N PRO A 8 -4.57 19.53 1.27
CA PRO A 8 -4.47 18.08 1.42
C PRO A 8 -3.57 17.60 2.57
N PRO A 9 -2.35 18.15 2.79
CA PRO A 9 -1.51 17.70 3.90
C PRO A 9 -2.09 18.06 5.28
N LEU A 10 -2.76 19.21 5.40
CA LEU A 10 -3.35 19.62 6.68
C LEU A 10 -4.59 18.78 7.00
N THR A 11 -5.46 18.55 6.01
CA THR A 11 -6.63 17.69 6.17
C THR A 11 -6.20 16.28 6.58
N PHE A 12 -5.16 15.73 5.94
CA PHE A 12 -4.62 14.42 6.28
C PHE A 12 -4.14 14.36 7.74
N LEU A 13 -3.36 15.34 8.19
CA LEU A 13 -2.86 15.38 9.58
C LEU A 13 -4.01 15.47 10.60
N VAL A 14 -5.02 16.29 10.33
CA VAL A 14 -6.19 16.42 11.21
C VAL A 14 -6.96 15.10 11.29
N MET A 15 -7.20 14.45 10.15
CA MET A 15 -7.90 13.16 10.12
C MET A 15 -7.08 12.05 10.79
N LEU A 16 -5.77 12.01 10.58
CA LEU A 16 -4.87 11.06 11.23
C LEU A 16 -4.93 11.23 12.76
N ALA A 17 -4.79 12.47 13.24
CA ALA A 17 -4.86 12.78 14.67
C ALA A 17 -6.22 12.38 15.26
N PHE A 18 -7.31 12.64 14.54
CA PHE A 18 -8.66 12.24 14.94
C PHE A 18 -8.79 10.71 15.06
N ILE A 19 -8.31 9.95 14.07
CA ILE A 19 -8.35 8.47 14.10
C ILE A 19 -7.51 7.93 15.26
N LEU A 20 -6.32 8.48 15.51
CA LEU A 20 -5.46 8.06 16.62
C LEU A 20 -6.11 8.35 17.97
N ALA A 21 -6.74 9.53 18.13
CA ALA A 21 -7.47 9.88 19.33
C ALA A 21 -8.67 8.94 19.54
N LEU A 22 -9.42 8.64 18.49
CA LEU A 22 -10.53 7.70 18.55
C LEU A 22 -10.06 6.30 18.93
N ASN A 23 -8.98 5.81 18.32
CA ASN A 23 -8.38 4.52 18.66
C ASN A 23 -7.96 4.47 20.14
N TYR A 24 -7.34 5.54 20.65
CA TYR A 24 -6.97 5.63 22.06
C TYR A 24 -8.20 5.59 22.98
N VAL A 25 -9.24 6.38 22.69
CA VAL A 25 -10.47 6.39 23.48
C VAL A 25 -11.15 5.03 23.45
N LEU A 26 -11.28 4.40 22.27
CA LEU A 26 -11.86 3.07 22.13
C LEU A 26 -11.02 2.00 22.85
N SER A 27 -9.69 2.13 22.86
CA SER A 27 -8.81 1.20 23.59
C SER A 27 -9.01 1.25 25.10
N LEU A 28 -9.45 2.38 25.67
CA LEU A 28 -9.80 2.49 27.10
C LEU A 28 -11.06 1.69 27.44
N PHE A 29 -11.99 1.56 26.49
CA PHE A 29 -13.20 0.74 26.64
C PHE A 29 -12.97 -0.72 26.25
N ALA A 30 -11.84 -1.06 25.63
CA ALA A 30 -11.52 -2.43 25.29
C ALA A 30 -11.31 -3.27 26.56
N LEU A 31 -11.82 -4.50 26.54
CA LEU A 31 -11.58 -5.46 27.61
C LEU A 31 -10.07 -5.65 27.78
N LYS A 32 -9.58 -5.42 29.00
CA LYS A 32 -8.21 -5.80 29.36
C LYS A 32 -8.09 -7.31 29.20
N VAL A 33 -7.29 -7.74 28.23
CA VAL A 33 -6.92 -9.14 28.05
C VAL A 33 -6.29 -9.62 29.37
N GLY A 34 -6.72 -10.79 29.84
CA GLY A 34 -6.19 -11.42 31.06
C GLY A 34 -4.68 -11.63 31.01
N PRO A 35 -4.07 -12.13 32.10
CA PRO A 35 -2.63 -12.35 32.16
C PRO A 35 -2.17 -13.20 30.96
N ARG A 36 -1.20 -12.65 30.22
CA ARG A 36 -0.56 -13.33 29.08
C ARG A 36 0.01 -14.66 29.56
N THR A 37 -0.48 -15.76 29.01
CA THR A 37 0.08 -17.09 29.25
C THR A 37 1.42 -17.23 28.53
N ALA A 38 2.25 -18.20 28.93
CA ALA A 38 3.54 -18.47 28.30
C ALA A 38 3.45 -18.70 26.77
N GLU A 39 2.29 -19.17 26.28
CA GLU A 39 2.01 -19.44 24.86
C GLU A 39 1.39 -18.26 24.12
N SER A 40 1.00 -17.19 24.80
CA SER A 40 0.33 -16.03 24.16
C SER A 40 1.21 -15.23 23.20
N GLY A 41 2.51 -15.54 23.13
CA GLY A 41 3.48 -14.95 22.20
C GLY A 41 4.12 -15.92 21.23
N THR A 42 3.73 -17.20 21.24
CA THR A 42 4.31 -18.19 20.32
C THR A 42 3.55 -18.21 18.98
N PRO A 43 4.23 -18.42 17.84
CA PRO A 43 3.57 -18.57 16.55
C PRO A 43 2.52 -19.67 16.59
N TYR A 44 1.38 -19.43 15.94
CA TYR A 44 0.35 -20.46 15.81
C TYR A 44 0.86 -21.59 14.91
N ALA A 45 1.16 -22.74 15.50
CA ALA A 45 1.65 -23.93 14.82
C ALA A 45 0.67 -25.11 14.92
N CYS A 46 -0.65 -24.82 14.84
CA CYS A 46 -1.70 -25.85 14.87
C CYS A 46 -1.66 -26.80 16.09
N GLY A 47 -1.12 -26.33 17.23
CA GLY A 47 -0.94 -27.14 18.45
C GLY A 47 0.40 -27.88 18.55
N GLU A 48 1.28 -27.73 17.56
CA GLU A 48 2.65 -28.26 17.59
C GLU A 48 3.66 -27.19 18.02
N THR A 49 4.87 -27.61 18.41
CA THR A 49 5.98 -26.67 18.62
C THR A 49 6.50 -26.21 17.26
N ALA A 50 6.48 -24.89 17.00
CA ALA A 50 7.01 -24.33 15.77
C ALA A 50 8.47 -24.77 15.55
N PHE A 51 8.70 -25.59 14.52
CA PHE A 51 10.03 -26.11 14.17
C PHE A 51 10.99 -25.00 13.74
N ASP A 52 10.48 -24.02 12.99
CA ASP A 52 11.17 -22.78 12.65
C ASP A 52 10.18 -21.60 12.75
N PRO A 53 10.23 -20.80 13.83
CA PRO A 53 9.32 -19.68 14.03
C PRO A 53 9.58 -18.51 13.06
N MET A 54 10.66 -18.54 12.27
CA MET A 54 11.02 -17.50 11.30
C MET A 54 11.14 -18.04 9.87
N ALA A 55 10.53 -19.21 9.58
CA ALA A 55 10.51 -19.74 8.22
C ALA A 55 9.90 -18.70 7.26
N GLN A 56 10.72 -18.21 6.32
CA GLN A 56 10.27 -17.32 5.27
C GLN A 56 9.85 -18.18 4.08
N PRO A 57 8.56 -18.23 3.73
CA PRO A 57 8.14 -18.93 2.53
C PRO A 57 8.72 -18.25 1.29
N ASP A 58 8.97 -19.04 0.25
CA ASP A 58 9.50 -18.51 -1.00
C ASP A 58 8.43 -17.64 -1.69
N TYR A 59 8.68 -16.34 -1.74
CA TYR A 59 7.84 -15.35 -2.41
C TYR A 59 8.37 -14.96 -3.80
N SER A 60 9.34 -15.70 -4.35
CA SER A 60 9.90 -15.46 -5.69
C SER A 60 8.81 -15.30 -6.77
N GLN A 61 7.75 -16.10 -6.68
CA GLN A 61 6.60 -16.06 -7.60
C GLN A 61 5.74 -14.80 -7.45
N PHE A 62 5.73 -14.16 -6.27
CA PHE A 62 4.99 -12.92 -6.01
C PHE A 62 5.76 -11.67 -6.41
N PHE A 63 7.07 -11.78 -6.59
CA PHE A 63 7.96 -10.66 -6.91
C PHE A 63 7.57 -9.92 -8.21
N PRO A 64 7.26 -10.59 -9.35
CA PRO A 64 6.85 -9.90 -10.57
C PRO A 64 5.55 -9.10 -10.39
N PHE A 65 4.61 -9.58 -9.56
CA PHE A 65 3.34 -8.90 -9.32
C PHE A 65 3.52 -7.60 -8.52
N ALA A 66 4.46 -7.58 -7.56
CA ALA A 66 4.80 -6.35 -6.84
C ALA A 66 5.36 -5.28 -7.77
N PHE A 67 6.28 -5.66 -8.67
CA PHE A 67 6.84 -4.75 -9.67
C PHE A 67 5.83 -4.30 -10.72
N PHE A 68 4.94 -5.21 -11.14
CA PHE A 68 3.84 -4.86 -12.02
C PHE A 68 3.00 -3.73 -11.42
N PHE A 69 2.59 -3.88 -10.15
CA PHE A 69 1.78 -2.89 -9.47
C PHE A 69 2.50 -1.54 -9.33
N THR A 70 3.78 -1.53 -8.94
CA THR A 70 4.53 -0.27 -8.76
C THR A 70 4.71 0.48 -10.08
N ILE A 71 5.09 -0.22 -11.16
CA ILE A 71 5.23 0.38 -12.49
C ILE A 71 3.88 0.90 -13.00
N ALA A 72 2.83 0.09 -12.91
CA ALA A 72 1.49 0.49 -13.34
C ALA A 72 0.94 1.69 -12.55
N HIS A 73 1.20 1.73 -11.24
CA HIS A 73 0.78 2.82 -10.36
C HIS A 73 1.47 4.14 -10.74
N VAL A 74 2.79 4.12 -10.89
CA VAL A 74 3.56 5.32 -11.29
C VAL A 74 3.17 5.78 -12.69
N ALA A 75 2.96 4.85 -13.63
CA ALA A 75 2.51 5.18 -14.98
C ALA A 75 1.14 5.86 -14.98
N THR A 76 0.22 5.38 -14.15
CA THR A 76 -1.10 5.99 -13.98
C THR A 76 -1.00 7.39 -13.38
N MET A 77 -0.16 7.58 -12.35
CA MET A 77 0.10 8.90 -11.76
C MET A 77 0.65 9.87 -12.81
N MET A 78 1.63 9.45 -13.61
CA MET A 78 2.17 10.24 -14.71
C MET A 78 1.06 10.63 -15.71
N LEU A 79 0.29 9.66 -16.21
CA LEU A 79 -0.77 9.91 -17.20
C LEU A 79 -1.84 10.89 -16.71
N ILE A 80 -2.25 10.79 -15.45
CA ILE A 80 -3.27 11.68 -14.87
C ILE A 80 -2.75 13.11 -14.70
N THR A 81 -1.44 13.30 -14.52
CA THR A 81 -0.83 14.63 -14.38
C THR A 81 -0.61 15.37 -15.70
N VAL A 82 -0.74 14.69 -16.85
CA VAL A 82 -0.51 15.30 -18.16
C VAL A 82 -1.65 16.26 -18.53
N PRO A 83 -1.36 17.55 -18.81
CA PRO A 83 -2.38 18.49 -19.26
C PRO A 83 -2.81 18.19 -20.70
N MET A 84 -4.11 18.00 -20.92
CA MET A 84 -4.70 17.62 -22.21
C MET A 84 -4.98 18.85 -23.09
N GLU A 85 -3.96 19.68 -23.30
CA GLU A 85 -4.11 20.98 -23.98
C GLU A 85 -3.75 20.93 -25.48
N THR A 86 -2.91 19.97 -25.90
CA THR A 86 -2.39 19.92 -27.28
C THR A 86 -2.33 18.49 -27.80
N PHE A 87 -2.60 18.30 -29.09
CA PHE A 87 -2.58 16.99 -29.75
C PHE A 87 -1.21 16.29 -29.67
N ASN A 88 -0.10 17.04 -29.73
CA ASN A 88 1.25 16.49 -29.59
C ASN A 88 1.49 15.85 -28.20
N ILE A 89 0.92 16.44 -27.15
CA ILE A 89 1.05 15.94 -25.78
C ILE A 89 0.26 14.63 -25.63
N LEU A 90 -0.91 14.55 -26.27
CA LEU A 90 -1.71 13.32 -26.33
C LEU A 90 -0.95 12.17 -27.00
N ILE A 91 -0.29 12.44 -28.13
CA ILE A 91 0.54 11.44 -28.83
C ILE A 91 1.67 10.95 -27.92
N LEU A 92 2.36 11.86 -27.23
CA LEU A 92 3.44 11.50 -26.31
C LEU A 92 2.93 10.64 -25.14
N ALA A 93 1.77 10.97 -24.58
CA ALA A 93 1.14 10.20 -23.51
C ALA A 93 0.76 8.78 -23.97
N LEU A 94 0.24 8.64 -25.20
CA LEU A 94 -0.08 7.34 -25.80
C LEU A 94 1.18 6.51 -26.06
N LEU A 95 2.26 7.13 -26.56
CA LEU A 95 3.53 6.45 -26.78
C LEU A 95 4.12 5.97 -25.44
N TYR A 96 4.08 6.83 -24.41
CA TYR A 96 4.48 6.45 -23.05
C TYR A 96 3.67 5.26 -22.52
N LEU A 97 2.35 5.30 -22.64
CA LEU A 97 1.47 4.19 -22.23
C LEU A 97 1.83 2.90 -22.97
N PHE A 98 2.08 2.97 -24.27
CA PHE A 98 2.49 1.81 -25.06
C PHE A 98 3.82 1.22 -24.55
N ALA A 99 4.82 2.05 -24.29
CA ALA A 99 6.11 1.60 -23.74
C ALA A 99 5.95 0.93 -22.36
N VAL A 100 5.09 1.48 -21.49
CA VAL A 100 4.77 0.87 -20.18
C VAL A 100 4.12 -0.50 -20.35
N ILE A 101 3.14 -0.63 -21.24
CA ILE A 101 2.45 -1.91 -21.49
C ILE A 101 3.44 -2.96 -21.99
N VAL A 102 4.33 -2.60 -22.93
CA VAL A 102 5.37 -3.51 -23.42
C VAL A 102 6.31 -3.92 -22.27
N GLY A 103 6.75 -2.98 -21.45
CA GLY A 103 7.59 -3.27 -20.27
C GLY A 103 6.91 -4.22 -19.28
N LEU A 104 5.64 -3.98 -18.96
CA LEU A 104 4.85 -4.85 -18.08
C LEU A 104 4.65 -6.25 -18.69
N PHE A 105 4.43 -6.34 -19.99
CA PHE A 105 4.31 -7.62 -20.69
C PHE A 105 5.62 -8.42 -20.62
N THR A 106 6.78 -7.77 -20.80
CA THR A 106 8.08 -8.44 -20.67
C THR A 106 8.38 -8.88 -19.24
N LEU A 107 7.89 -8.16 -18.23
CA LEU A 107 8.06 -8.52 -16.82
C LEU A 107 7.24 -9.77 -16.45
N LEU A 108 6.07 -9.94 -17.04
CA LEU A 108 5.16 -11.07 -16.76
C LEU A 108 5.39 -12.29 -17.65
N GLY A 109 5.95 -12.10 -18.85
CA GLY A 109 6.23 -13.16 -19.82
C GLY A 109 7.65 -13.72 -19.76
N GLY A 110 8.51 -13.19 -18.88
CA GLY A 110 9.87 -13.65 -18.61
C GLY A 110 9.97 -14.64 -17.46
#